data_AF-A0A0M2NRQ6-F1
#
_entry.id   AF-A0A0M2NRQ6-F1
#
_cell.length_a   1.000
_cell.length_b   1.000
_cell.length_c   1.000
_cell.angle_alpha   90.00
_cell.angle_beta   90.00
_cell.angle_gamma   90.00
#
_symmetry.space_group_name_H-M   'P 1'
#
loop_
_entity.id
_entity.type
_entity.pdbx_description
1 polymer ?
#
loop_
_entity_poly.entity_id
_entity_poly.type
_entity_poly.pdbx_seq_one_letter_code
_entity_poly.pdbx_strand_id
1 'polypeptide(L)'
;MSFEQTYFQFKYIIFVLLKKYHIEYNREEYTQLLTIKMWELTQKYSPHHSTTLEQFLFFRLNFYLIDLFRSQKQSEIKIHSHYLIEQQTNMIDHRNYQLMYEQFLQLLTTNEKNWLRLKLLGYKQFEIASMLNCSISTIKNYRKKVQVKYIKYYGLNQK
;
A
#
# COMPACT_ATOMS: atom_id res chain seq x y z
N MET A 1 4.31 -33.13 -1.64
CA MET A 1 5.78 -32.92 -1.51
C MET A 1 6.15 -32.88 -0.05
N SER A 2 7.31 -33.40 0.33
CA SER A 2 7.85 -33.21 1.69
C SER A 2 8.17 -31.73 1.94
N PHE A 3 8.08 -31.29 3.20
CA PHE A 3 8.45 -29.94 3.62
C PHE A 3 9.89 -29.59 3.23
N GLU A 4 10.82 -30.50 3.51
CA GLU A 4 12.26 -30.29 3.28
C GLU A 4 12.56 -30.06 1.79
N GLN A 5 11.97 -30.88 0.92
CA GLN A 5 12.10 -30.75 -0.54
C GLN A 5 11.58 -29.40 -1.03
N THR A 6 10.41 -28.98 -0.54
CA THR A 6 9.80 -27.69 -0.87
C THR A 6 10.69 -26.54 -0.41
N TYR A 7 11.20 -26.63 0.81
CA TYR A 7 12.04 -25.61 1.41
C TYR A 7 13.35 -25.43 0.65
N PHE A 8 14.09 -26.51 0.39
CA PHE A 8 15.35 -26.41 -0.34
C PHE A 8 15.18 -25.91 -1.76
N GLN A 9 14.09 -26.30 -2.44
CA GLN A 9 13.85 -25.92 -3.83
C GLN A 9 13.42 -24.45 -3.98
N PHE A 10 12.61 -23.92 -3.07
CA PHE A 10 11.97 -22.61 -3.26
C PHE A 10 12.35 -21.53 -2.25
N LYS A 11 13.19 -21.81 -1.23
CA LYS A 11 13.63 -20.81 -0.25
C LYS A 11 14.24 -19.54 -0.86
N TYR A 12 14.85 -19.63 -2.04
CA TYR A 12 15.41 -18.47 -2.74
C TYR A 12 14.33 -17.41 -3.03
N ILE A 13 13.08 -17.81 -3.28
CA ILE A 13 11.94 -16.90 -3.49
C ILE A 13 11.76 -15.99 -2.27
N ILE A 14 11.85 -16.57 -1.07
CA ILE A 14 11.75 -15.84 0.19
C ILE A 14 12.86 -14.79 0.25
N PHE A 15 14.12 -15.17 0.02
CA PHE A 15 15.24 -14.22 0.05
C PHE A 15 15.13 -13.11 -1.00
N VAL A 16 14.65 -13.44 -2.21
CA VAL A 16 14.38 -12.44 -3.27
C VAL A 16 13.31 -11.45 -2.82
N LEU A 17 12.22 -11.92 -2.20
CA LEU A 17 11.16 -11.05 -1.69
C LEU A 17 11.64 -10.16 -0.54
N LEU A 18 12.38 -10.72 0.42
CA LEU A 18 12.94 -9.95 1.53
C LEU A 18 13.89 -8.85 1.05
N LYS A 19 14.72 -9.15 0.04
CA LYS A 19 15.61 -8.16 -0.60
C LYS A 19 14.81 -7.10 -1.36
N LYS A 20 13.80 -7.51 -2.14
CA LYS A 20 12.95 -6.62 -2.95
C LYS A 20 12.24 -5.55 -2.10
N TYR A 21 11.83 -5.89 -0.88
CA TYR A 21 11.13 -4.98 0.02
C TYR A 21 12.04 -4.31 1.07
N HIS A 22 13.35 -4.48 0.98
CA HIS A 22 14.32 -3.91 1.93
C HIS A 22 13.97 -4.23 3.39
N ILE A 23 13.54 -5.47 3.67
CA ILE A 23 13.23 -5.90 5.05
C ILE A 23 14.55 -6.11 5.79
N GLU A 24 14.96 -5.12 6.57
CA GLU A 24 16.15 -5.19 7.43
C GLU A 24 15.78 -5.56 8.87
N TYR A 25 14.70 -4.95 9.38
CA TYR A 25 14.18 -5.24 10.72
C TYR A 25 13.29 -6.50 10.71
N ASN A 26 13.42 -7.31 11.75
CA ASN A 26 12.62 -8.52 11.97
C ASN A 26 12.65 -9.55 10.82
N ARG A 27 13.79 -9.61 10.12
CA ARG A 27 14.01 -10.48 8.96
C ARG A 27 13.71 -11.95 9.25
N GLU A 28 14.06 -12.42 10.45
CA GLU A 28 13.87 -13.81 10.86
C GLU A 28 12.38 -14.18 10.93
N GLU A 29 11.56 -13.33 11.54
CA GLU A 29 10.12 -13.56 11.65
C GLU A 29 9.44 -13.58 10.27
N TYR A 30 9.77 -12.61 9.41
CA TYR A 30 9.27 -12.61 8.04
C TYR A 30 9.70 -13.86 7.25
N THR A 31 10.93 -14.33 7.47
CA THR A 31 11.41 -15.57 6.85
C THR A 31 10.60 -16.78 7.32
N GLN A 32 10.32 -16.88 8.62
CA GLN A 32 9.55 -17.96 9.22
C GLN A 32 8.09 -17.95 8.71
N LEU A 33 7.44 -16.79 8.75
CA LEU A 33 6.06 -16.62 8.25
C LEU A 33 5.93 -17.00 6.77
N LEU A 34 6.88 -16.55 5.94
CA LEU A 34 6.91 -16.90 4.53
C LEU A 34 7.17 -18.39 4.30
N THR A 35 8.02 -19.02 5.13
CA THR A 35 8.32 -20.46 5.04
C THR A 35 7.10 -21.30 5.35
N ILE A 36 6.38 -20.99 6.43
CA ILE A 36 5.12 -21.66 6.79
C ILE A 36 4.12 -21.48 5.65
N LYS A 37 3.97 -20.24 5.15
CA LYS A 37 3.00 -19.97 4.08
C LYS A 37 3.33 -20.69 2.78
N MET A 38 4.61 -20.79 2.44
CA MET A 38 5.10 -21.50 1.26
C MET A 38 4.70 -22.97 1.32
N TRP A 39 4.87 -23.62 2.48
CA TRP A 39 4.46 -25.01 2.66
C TRP A 39 2.95 -25.21 2.53
N GLU A 40 2.13 -24.33 3.12
CA GLU A 40 0.67 -24.41 2.96
C GLU A 40 0.25 -24.28 1.49
N LEU A 41 0.92 -23.40 0.75
CA LEU A 41 0.62 -23.15 -0.66
C LEU A 41 0.98 -24.34 -1.54
N THR A 42 2.05 -25.08 -1.24
CA THR A 42 2.38 -26.30 -2.00
C THR A 42 1.39 -27.43 -1.77
N GLN A 43 0.77 -27.52 -0.59
CA GLN A 43 -0.29 -28.51 -0.35
C GLN A 43 -1.60 -28.15 -1.08
N LYS A 44 -1.87 -26.86 -1.27
CA LYS A 44 -3.09 -26.37 -1.94
C LYS A 44 -2.94 -26.20 -3.45
N TYR A 45 -1.72 -26.36 -3.97
CA TYR A 45 -1.45 -26.17 -5.38
C TYR A 45 -2.13 -27.26 -6.21
N SER A 46 -3.10 -26.85 -7.02
CA SER A 46 -3.71 -27.68 -8.05
C SER A 46 -3.18 -27.26 -9.41
N PRO A 47 -2.58 -28.15 -10.21
CA PRO A 47 -1.96 -27.82 -11.51
C PRO A 47 -2.97 -27.49 -12.62
N HIS A 48 -4.16 -26.97 -12.28
CA HIS A 48 -5.26 -26.72 -13.21
C HIS A 48 -5.09 -25.45 -14.06
N HIS A 49 -4.05 -24.65 -13.82
CA HIS A 49 -3.79 -23.40 -14.52
C HIS A 49 -2.40 -23.37 -15.15
N SER A 50 -2.24 -22.57 -16.20
CA SER A 50 -1.01 -22.40 -17.02
C SER A 50 0.18 -21.77 -16.28
N THR A 51 0.16 -21.77 -14.95
CA THR A 51 1.16 -21.12 -14.10
C THR A 51 2.00 -22.19 -13.43
N THR A 52 3.32 -22.10 -13.53
CA THR A 52 4.22 -23.04 -12.85
C THR A 52 4.11 -22.89 -11.34
N LEU A 53 4.44 -23.95 -10.59
CA LEU A 53 4.45 -23.91 -9.12
C LEU A 53 5.30 -22.75 -8.59
N GLU A 54 6.45 -22.50 -9.22
CA GLU A 54 7.35 -21.40 -8.87
C GLU A 54 6.68 -20.03 -9.02
N GLN A 55 6.05 -19.77 -10.17
CA GLN A 55 5.33 -18.52 -10.40
C GLN A 55 4.17 -18.37 -9.42
N PHE A 56 3.42 -19.45 -9.19
CA PHE A 56 2.32 -19.47 -8.23
C PHE A 56 2.81 -19.11 -6.81
N LEU A 57 3.88 -19.75 -6.35
CA LEU A 57 4.49 -19.48 -5.04
C LEU A 57 4.99 -18.04 -4.96
N PHE A 58 5.70 -17.55 -5.96
CA PHE A 58 6.20 -16.18 -5.99
C PHE A 58 5.06 -15.16 -5.87
N PHE A 59 4.00 -15.30 -6.68
CA PHE A 59 2.86 -14.38 -6.62
C PHE A 59 2.15 -14.43 -5.27
N ARG A 60 1.84 -15.63 -4.77
CA ARG A 60 1.09 -15.80 -3.52
C ARG A 60 1.88 -15.34 -2.30
N LEU A 61 3.18 -15.63 -2.23
CA LEU A 61 4.05 -15.16 -1.16
C LEU A 61 4.23 -13.63 -1.21
N ASN A 62 4.33 -13.04 -2.41
CA ASN A 62 4.42 -11.59 -2.56
C ASN A 62 3.15 -10.89 -2.06
N PHE A 63 1.95 -11.41 -2.37
CA PHE A 63 0.71 -10.85 -1.84
C PHE A 63 0.58 -11.04 -0.33
N TYR A 64 0.93 -12.23 0.18
CA TYR A 64 0.93 -12.49 1.62
C TYR A 64 1.85 -11.53 2.38
N LEU A 65 3.04 -11.25 1.85
CA LEU A 65 3.97 -10.29 2.45
C LEU A 65 3.40 -8.85 2.47
N ILE A 66 2.71 -8.44 1.41
CA ILE A 66 2.01 -7.15 1.37
C ILE A 66 0.89 -7.12 2.42
N ASP A 67 0.17 -8.21 2.62
CA ASP A 67 -0.88 -8.30 3.63
C ASP A 67 -0.31 -8.23 5.05
N LEU A 68 0.86 -8.85 5.31
CA LEU A 68 1.57 -8.69 6.59
C LEU A 68 1.92 -7.22 6.87
N PHE A 69 2.42 -6.49 5.86
CA PHE A 69 2.68 -5.05 6.00
C PHE A 69 1.41 -4.24 6.29
N ARG A 70 0.28 -4.62 5.69
CA ARG A 70 -1.01 -3.96 5.95
C ARG A 70 -1.50 -4.22 7.37
N SER A 71 -1.40 -5.46 7.85
CA SER A 71 -1.77 -5.80 9.23
C SER A 71 -0.85 -5.14 10.25
N GLN A 72 0.46 -5.07 9.99
CA GLN A 72 1.40 -4.39 10.87
C GLN A 72 1.07 -2.89 10.98
N LYS A 73 0.81 -2.23 9.85
CA LYS A 73 0.34 -0.82 9.86
C LYS A 73 -0.95 -0.65 10.65
N GLN A 74 -1.89 -1.59 10.56
CA GLN A 74 -3.13 -1.52 11.33
C GLN A 74 -2.88 -1.68 12.83
N SER A 75 -1.94 -2.54 13.23
CA SER A 75 -1.51 -2.70 14.63
C SER A 75 -0.77 -1.47 15.14
N GLU A 76 0.12 -0.86 14.34
CA GLU A 76 0.79 0.41 14.65
C GLU A 76 -0.23 1.56 14.81
N ILE A 77 -1.23 1.64 13.93
CA ILE A 77 -2.34 2.62 14.06
C ILE A 77 -3.11 2.38 15.37
N LYS A 78 -3.36 1.12 15.76
CA LYS A 78 -4.04 0.80 17.03
C LYS A 78 -3.21 1.20 18.25
N ILE A 79 -1.91 0.90 18.25
CA ILE A 79 -0.98 1.28 19.33
C ILE A 79 -0.87 2.81 19.40
N HIS A 80 -0.71 3.48 18.25
CA HIS A 80 -0.68 4.93 18.16
C HIS A 80 -2.03 5.55 18.59
N SER A 81 -3.17 4.90 18.33
CA SER A 81 -4.48 5.35 18.79
C SER A 81 -4.63 5.23 20.32
N HIS A 82 -4.03 4.21 20.93
CA HIS A 82 -4.01 4.08 22.40
C HIS A 82 -3.15 5.18 23.05
N TYR A 83 -1.99 5.49 22.45
CA TYR A 83 -1.12 6.59 22.88
C TYR A 83 -1.73 7.98 22.63
N LEU A 84 -2.54 8.15 21.58
CA LEU A 84 -3.24 9.41 21.27
C LEU A 84 -4.42 9.68 22.20
N ILE A 85 -5.06 8.64 22.76
CA ILE A 85 -6.14 8.82 23.74
C ILE A 85 -5.59 9.42 25.05
N GLU A 86 -4.31 9.19 25.38
CA GLU A 86 -3.63 9.86 26.51
C GLU A 86 -3.11 11.26 26.16
N GLN A 87 -2.90 11.58 24.88
CA GLN A 87 -2.44 12.90 24.43
C GLN A 87 -3.59 13.78 23.89
N GLN A 88 -4.59 14.05 24.72
CA GLN A 88 -5.55 15.16 24.51
C GLN A 88 -4.91 16.56 24.64
N THR A 89 -3.68 16.72 24.17
CA THR A 89 -3.01 18.01 24.02
C THR A 89 -2.28 18.00 22.68
N ASN A 90 -2.94 18.45 21.61
CA ASN A 90 -2.34 19.22 20.51
C ASN A 90 -3.42 19.73 19.54
N MET A 91 -4.28 20.62 20.05
CA MET A 91 -5.17 21.44 19.21
C MET A 91 -4.40 22.29 18.17
N ILE A 92 -3.11 22.52 18.41
CA ILE A 92 -2.21 23.28 17.53
C ILE A 92 -1.85 22.48 16.27
N ASP A 93 -1.56 21.18 16.38
CA ASP A 93 -1.21 20.34 15.24
C ASP A 93 -2.38 20.16 14.28
N HIS A 94 -3.60 19.96 14.79
CA HIS A 94 -4.77 19.81 13.93
C HIS A 94 -5.04 21.10 13.11
N ARG A 95 -4.89 22.28 13.72
CA ARG A 95 -5.03 23.56 12.99
C ARG A 95 -3.95 23.72 11.92
N ASN A 96 -2.71 23.34 12.23
CA ASN A 96 -1.60 23.40 11.28
C ASN A 96 -1.85 22.47 10.07
N TYR A 97 -2.28 21.22 10.31
CA TYR A 97 -2.60 20.29 9.21
C TYR A 97 -3.75 20.78 8.35
N GLN A 98 -4.79 21.38 8.95
CA GLN A 98 -5.91 21.93 8.20
C GLN A 98 -5.49 23.13 7.34
N LEU A 99 -4.68 24.03 7.88
CA LEU A 99 -4.13 25.16 7.12
C LEU A 99 -3.24 24.69 5.95
N MET A 100 -2.37 23.70 6.18
CA MET A 100 -1.55 23.13 5.11
C MET A 100 -2.40 22.47 4.02
N TYR A 101 -3.48 21.78 4.40
CA TYR A 101 -4.41 21.19 3.44
C TYR A 101 -5.13 22.27 2.61
N GLU A 102 -5.62 23.33 3.24
CA GLU A 102 -6.27 24.45 2.55
C GLU A 102 -5.32 25.16 1.58
N GLN A 103 -4.07 25.41 2.00
CA GLN A 103 -3.02 25.96 1.13
C GLN A 103 -2.70 25.03 -0.04
N PHE A 104 -2.61 23.72 0.19
CA PHE A 104 -2.43 22.77 -0.90
C PHE A 104 -3.60 22.83 -1.89
N LEU A 105 -4.85 22.88 -1.40
CA LEU A 105 -6.02 23.02 -2.25
C LEU A 105 -5.98 24.29 -3.11
N GLN A 106 -5.35 25.38 -2.67
CA GLN A 106 -5.19 26.59 -3.50
C GLN A 106 -4.31 26.36 -4.74
N LEU A 107 -3.39 25.38 -4.72
CA LEU A 107 -2.54 25.04 -5.86
C LEU A 107 -3.27 24.23 -6.94
N LEU A 108 -4.42 23.64 -6.60
CA LEU A 108 -5.21 22.82 -7.52
C LEU A 108 -6.17 23.69 -8.33
N THR A 109 -6.36 23.34 -9.60
CA THR A 109 -7.44 23.89 -10.42
C THR A 109 -8.79 23.37 -9.94
N THR A 110 -9.89 24.05 -10.27
CA THR A 110 -11.25 23.63 -9.87
C THR A 110 -11.56 22.17 -10.21
N ASN A 111 -11.17 21.71 -11.40
CA ASN A 111 -11.39 20.33 -11.82
C ASN A 111 -10.50 19.33 -11.06
N GLU A 112 -9.27 19.70 -10.72
CA GLU A 112 -8.37 18.89 -9.89
C GLU A 112 -8.89 18.79 -8.44
N LYS A 113 -9.43 19.88 -7.88
CA LYS A 113 -10.06 19.88 -6.55
C LYS A 113 -11.29 18.98 -6.52
N ASN A 114 -12.16 19.10 -7.53
CA ASN A 114 -13.36 18.26 -7.65
C ASN A 114 -12.99 16.79 -7.80
N TRP A 115 -11.97 16.48 -8.62
CA TRP A 115 -11.42 15.14 -8.73
C TRP A 115 -10.91 14.62 -7.38
N LEU A 116 -10.10 15.41 -6.66
CA LEU A 116 -9.52 15.01 -5.37
C LEU A 116 -10.62 14.75 -4.33
N ARG A 117 -11.61 15.64 -4.24
CA ARG A 117 -12.77 15.51 -3.35
C ARG A 117 -13.53 14.21 -3.63
N LEU A 118 -13.90 13.95 -4.87
CA LEU A 118 -14.61 12.71 -5.25
C LEU A 118 -13.75 11.47 -5.00
N LYS A 119 -12.43 11.57 -5.22
CA LYS A 119 -11.53 10.47 -4.94
C LYS A 119 -11.43 10.15 -3.44
N LEU A 120 -11.40 11.16 -2.58
CA LEU A 120 -11.40 11.01 -1.12
C LEU A 120 -12.73 10.44 -0.60
N LEU A 121 -13.85 10.74 -1.26
CA LEU A 121 -15.16 10.13 -0.98
C LEU A 121 -15.27 8.65 -1.41
N GLY A 122 -14.26 8.11 -2.10
CA GLY A 122 -14.17 6.69 -2.44
C GLY A 122 -14.61 6.33 -3.86
N TYR A 123 -15.04 7.29 -4.68
CA TYR A 123 -15.50 7.02 -6.04
C TYR A 123 -14.41 6.41 -6.94
N LYS A 124 -14.84 5.54 -7.86
CA LYS A 124 -14.01 4.89 -8.88
C LYS A 124 -13.79 5.84 -10.06
N GLN A 125 -12.72 5.61 -10.84
CA GLN A 125 -12.32 6.53 -11.91
C GLN A 125 -13.40 6.74 -12.98
N PHE A 126 -14.17 5.69 -13.31
CA PHE A 126 -15.26 5.80 -14.28
C PHE A 126 -16.47 6.58 -13.71
N GLU A 127 -16.77 6.43 -12.41
CA GLU A 127 -17.84 7.18 -11.74
C GLU A 127 -17.49 8.67 -11.70
N ILE A 128 -16.24 8.99 -11.37
CA ILE A 128 -15.75 10.37 -11.37
C ILE A 128 -15.77 10.96 -12.80
N ALA A 129 -15.40 10.16 -13.81
CA ALA A 129 -15.46 10.58 -15.21
C ALA A 129 -16.88 10.96 -15.63
N SER A 130 -17.87 10.12 -15.27
CA SER A 130 -19.28 10.41 -15.49
C SER A 130 -19.77 11.63 -14.72
N MET A 131 -19.41 11.78 -13.44
CA MET A 131 -19.83 12.93 -12.61
C MET A 131 -19.23 14.27 -13.08
N LEU A 132 -18.01 14.25 -13.59
CA LEU A 132 -17.31 15.44 -14.09
C LEU A 132 -17.51 15.65 -15.61
N ASN A 133 -18.37 14.85 -16.27
CA ASN A 133 -18.62 14.89 -17.71
C ASN A 133 -17.33 14.95 -18.54
N CYS A 134 -16.36 14.10 -18.21
CA CYS A 134 -15.06 14.09 -18.88
C CYS A 134 -14.57 12.66 -19.16
N SER A 135 -13.58 12.55 -20.06
CA SER A 135 -13.03 11.23 -20.40
C SER A 135 -12.22 10.62 -19.25
N ILE A 136 -12.13 9.29 -19.22
CA ILE A 136 -11.26 8.56 -18.29
C ILE A 136 -9.79 9.00 -18.43
N SER A 137 -9.35 9.35 -19.65
CA SER A 137 -8.01 9.89 -19.92
C SER A 137 -7.79 11.23 -19.22
N THR A 138 -8.81 12.10 -19.19
CA THR A 138 -8.79 13.38 -18.48
C THR A 138 -8.68 13.17 -16.97
N ILE A 139 -9.43 12.22 -16.40
CA ILE A 139 -9.33 11.83 -14.98
C ILE A 139 -7.92 11.33 -14.62
N LYS A 140 -7.31 10.50 -15.48
CA LYS A 140 -5.93 10.03 -15.30
C LYS A 140 -4.94 11.20 -15.33
N ASN A 141 -5.18 12.20 -16.18
CA ASN A 141 -4.37 13.41 -16.24
C ASN A 141 -4.50 14.23 -14.94
N TYR A 142 -5.72 14.45 -14.43
CA TYR A 142 -5.93 15.13 -13.14
C TYR A 142 -5.21 14.42 -12.00
N ARG A 143 -5.30 13.09 -11.92
CA ARG A 143 -4.56 12.29 -10.93
C ARG A 143 -3.05 12.58 -10.99
N LYS A 144 -2.46 12.51 -12.19
CA LYS A 144 -1.01 12.74 -12.36
C LYS A 144 -0.63 14.16 -11.94
N LYS A 145 -1.38 15.17 -12.38
CA LYS A 145 -1.11 16.57 -12.04
C LYS A 145 -1.22 16.83 -10.54
N VAL A 146 -2.26 16.32 -9.89
CA VAL A 146 -2.44 16.44 -8.43
C VAL A 146 -1.29 15.75 -7.68
N GLN A 147 -0.86 14.57 -8.13
CA GLN A 147 0.26 13.86 -7.51
C GLN A 147 1.58 14.63 -7.63
N VAL A 148 1.86 15.22 -8.80
CA VAL A 148 3.06 16.08 -8.98
C VAL A 148 3.00 17.29 -8.06
N LYS A 149 1.85 17.97 -7.97
CA LYS A 149 1.65 19.11 -7.06
C LYS A 149 1.80 18.71 -5.59
N TYR A 150 1.27 17.55 -5.21
CA TYR A 150 1.37 17.01 -3.86
C TYR A 150 2.84 16.76 -3.48
N ILE A 151 3.60 16.06 -4.33
CA ILE A 151 5.01 15.78 -4.10
C ILE A 151 5.80 17.09 -4.01
N LYS A 152 5.52 18.06 -4.89
CA LYS A 152 6.20 19.36 -4.85
C LYS A 152 5.90 20.12 -3.55
N TYR A 153 4.65 20.16 -3.12
CA TYR A 153 4.23 20.95 -1.95
C TYR A 153 4.68 20.30 -0.63
N TYR A 154 4.42 19.01 -0.44
CA TYR A 154 4.76 18.32 0.81
C TYR A 154 6.19 17.77 0.84
N GLY A 155 6.80 17.49 -0.31
CA GLY A 155 8.17 16.97 -0.38
C GLY A 155 9.26 18.04 -0.28
N LEU A 156 8.96 19.31 -0.58
CA LEU A 156 9.89 20.44 -0.35
C LEU A 156 9.83 20.97 1.09
N ASN A 157 8.68 20.84 1.76
CA ASN A 157 8.46 21.33 3.12
C ASN A 157 8.97 20.36 4.22
N GLN A 158 9.81 19.39 3.87
CA GLN A 158 10.43 18.42 4.79
C GLN A 158 11.95 18.61 4.98
N LYS A 159 12.50 19.76 4.56
CA LYS A 159 13.85 20.22 4.93
C LYS A 159 13.75 21.39 5.89
#